data_AF-X1IAH5-F1
#
_entry.id   AF-X1IAH5-F1
#
_cell.length_a   1.000
_cell.length_b   1.000
_cell.length_c   1.000
_cell.angle_alpha   90.00
_cell.angle_beta   90.00
_cell.angle_gamma   90.00
#
_symmetry.space_group_name_H-M   'P 1'
#
loop_
_entity.id
_entity.type
_entity.pdbx_description
1 polymer ?
#
loop_
_entity_poly.entity_id
_entity_poly.type
_entity_poly.pdbx_seq_one_letter_code
_entity_poly.pdbx_strand_id
1 'polypeptide(L)'
;MSEVIRGLSGTDCPLGVIPAGTANILAKELGIPLDPLGAVRAVLAGEVREMDLFRVNGRLGAMVTSAGLDAAITRWMARSRRG
;
A
#
# COMPACT_ATOMS: atom_id res chain seq x y z
N MET A 1 0.78 0.03 5.79
CA MET A 1 0.27 0.82 4.64
C MET A 1 -1.22 1.08 4.70
N SER A 2 -2.11 0.07 4.64
CA SER A 2 -3.57 0.30 4.65
C SER A 2 -4.09 1.04 5.89
N GLU A 3 -3.43 0.89 7.04
CA GLU A 3 -3.74 1.65 8.25
C GLU A 3 -3.41 3.13 8.11
N VAL A 4 -2.22 3.45 7.61
CA VAL A 4 -1.79 4.83 7.35
C VAL A 4 -2.69 5.51 6.31
N ILE A 5 -3.04 4.81 5.22
CA ILE A 5 -3.99 5.32 4.21
C ILE A 5 -5.33 5.68 4.84
N ARG A 6 -5.85 4.85 5.75
CA ARG A 6 -7.09 5.17 6.46
C ARG A 6 -6.95 6.39 7.36
N GLY A 7 -5.81 6.54 8.04
CA GLY A 7 -5.54 7.69 8.90
C GLY A 7 -5.38 9.00 8.14
N LEU A 8 -4.80 8.96 6.93
CA LEU A 8 -4.58 10.15 6.09
C LEU A 8 -5.75 10.49 5.17
N SER A 9 -6.73 9.59 5.02
CA SER A 9 -7.87 9.78 4.12
C SER A 9 -8.64 11.05 4.49
N GLY A 10 -8.75 11.98 3.54
CA GLY A 10 -9.44 13.28 3.75
C GLY A 10 -8.56 14.37 4.36
N THR A 11 -7.24 14.15 4.43
CA THR A 11 -6.25 15.17 4.80
C THR A 11 -5.38 15.54 3.60
N ASP A 12 -4.76 16.71 3.66
CA ASP A 12 -3.78 17.16 2.65
C ASP A 12 -2.35 16.66 2.94
N CYS A 13 -2.19 15.76 3.91
CA CYS A 13 -0.89 15.23 4.30
C CYS A 13 -0.41 14.14 3.30
N PRO A 14 0.72 14.33 2.60
CA PRO A 14 1.21 13.35 1.63
C PRO A 14 1.67 12.04 2.28
N LEU A 15 1.44 10.92 1.59
CA LEU A 15 1.93 9.59 2.00
C LEU A 15 3.27 9.28 1.34
N GLY A 16 4.34 9.19 2.14
CA GLY A 16 5.62 8.62 1.72
C GLY A 16 5.67 7.09 1.88
N VAL A 17 6.29 6.38 0.95
CA VAL A 17 6.40 4.91 0.98
C VAL A 17 7.86 4.48 0.96
N ILE A 18 8.29 3.75 2.00
CA ILE A 18 9.58 3.05 2.03
C ILE A 18 9.32 1.54 1.83
N PRO A 19 9.83 0.93 0.74
CA PRO A 19 9.54 -0.46 0.40
C PRO A 19 10.33 -1.44 1.30
N ALA A 20 9.68 -1.94 2.34
CA ALA A 20 10.26 -2.92 3.27
C ALA A 20 9.54 -4.29 3.25
N GLY A 21 8.52 -4.47 2.40
CA GLY A 21 7.79 -5.73 2.26
C GLY A 21 8.38 -6.65 1.19
N THR A 22 7.86 -7.86 1.06
CA THR A 22 8.31 -8.81 0.02
C THR A 22 7.84 -8.40 -1.38
N ALA A 23 6.58 -7.97 -1.52
CA ALA A 23 5.99 -7.74 -2.83
C ALA A 23 6.20 -6.30 -3.35
N ASN A 24 6.11 -5.31 -2.44
CA ASN A 24 6.28 -3.87 -2.72
C ASN A 24 5.53 -3.37 -3.96
N ILE A 25 4.35 -3.91 -4.24
CA ILE A 25 3.60 -3.66 -5.48
C ILE A 25 3.35 -2.16 -5.68
N LEU A 26 2.90 -1.43 -4.65
CA LEU A 26 2.65 0.00 -4.76
C LEU A 26 3.89 0.80 -5.19
N ALA A 27 5.05 0.47 -4.61
CA ALA A 27 6.31 1.12 -4.97
C ALA A 27 6.67 0.85 -6.44
N LYS A 28 6.45 -0.37 -6.92
CA LYS A 28 6.67 -0.74 -8.34
C LYS A 28 5.74 0.03 -9.28
N GLU A 29 4.45 0.05 -8.99
CA GLU A 29 3.43 0.73 -9.82
C GLU A 29 3.64 2.26 -9.85
N LEU A 30 4.13 2.84 -8.74
CA LEU A 30 4.40 4.27 -8.65
C LEU A 30 5.83 4.66 -9.08
N GLY A 31 6.67 3.70 -9.49
CA GLY A 31 8.05 3.96 -9.90
C GLY A 31 8.98 4.38 -8.75
N ILE A 32 8.62 4.10 -7.50
CA ILE A 32 9.45 4.38 -6.33
C ILE A 32 10.63 3.39 -6.31
N PRO A 33 11.88 3.87 -6.13
CA PRO A 33 13.03 2.99 -6.01
C PRO A 33 12.82 1.92 -4.91
N LEU A 34 13.19 0.67 -5.20
CA LEU A 34 13.02 -0.44 -4.27
C LEU A 34 14.12 -0.52 -3.21
N ASP A 35 15.24 0.15 -3.42
CA ASP A 35 16.27 0.27 -2.39
C ASP A 35 15.86 1.34 -1.36
N PRO A 36 16.08 1.12 -0.06
CA PRO A 36 15.61 2.04 0.98
C PRO A 36 16.15 3.47 0.83
N LEU A 37 17.40 3.64 0.39
CA LEU A 37 18.02 4.96 0.26
C LEU A 37 17.43 5.75 -0.90
N GLY A 38 17.20 5.09 -2.04
CA GLY A 38 16.51 5.66 -3.20
C GLY A 38 15.08 6.06 -2.85
N ALA A 39 14.35 5.23 -2.11
CA ALA A 39 13.00 5.56 -1.67
C ALA A 39 12.99 6.79 -0.74
N VAL A 40 13.92 6.88 0.22
CA VAL A 40 14.06 8.06 1.09
C VAL A 40 14.36 9.31 0.27
N ARG A 41 15.27 9.23 -0.71
CA ARG A 41 15.58 10.36 -1.61
C ARG A 41 14.35 10.80 -2.40
N ALA A 42 13.56 9.86 -2.92
CA ALA A 42 12.32 10.17 -3.63
C ALA A 42 11.30 10.88 -2.72
N VAL A 43 11.14 10.41 -1.47
CA VAL A 43 10.27 11.07 -0.49
C VAL A 43 10.75 12.49 -0.17
N LEU A 44 12.06 12.68 0.00
CA LEU A 44 12.65 14.00 0.29
C LEU A 44 12.60 14.97 -0.90
N ALA A 45 12.57 14.45 -2.14
CA ALA A 45 12.38 15.28 -3.33
C ALA A 45 11.00 15.94 -3.36
N GLY A 46 10.01 15.37 -2.66
CA GLY A 46 8.72 16.02 -2.41
C GLY A 46 7.79 16.10 -3.62
N GLU A 47 7.98 15.26 -4.64
CA GLU A 47 7.03 15.15 -5.76
C GLU A 47 5.75 14.45 -5.30
N VAL A 48 4.66 15.21 -5.21
CA VAL A 48 3.35 14.72 -4.78
C VAL A 48 2.45 14.53 -5.99
N ARG A 49 1.73 13.40 -6.01
CA ARG A 49 0.69 13.07 -6.99
C ARG A 49 -0.58 12.62 -6.28
N GLU A 50 -1.72 12.95 -6.86
CA GLU A 50 -3.00 12.39 -6.39
C GLU A 50 -3.09 10.90 -6.72
N MET A 51 -3.77 10.16 -5.84
CA MET A 51 -4.01 8.73 -5.99
C MET A 51 -5.42 8.42 -5.52
N ASP A 52 -6.20 7.80 -6.41
CA ASP A 52 -7.55 7.37 -6.09
C ASP A 52 -7.53 6.24 -5.06
N LEU A 53 -8.49 6.33 -4.13
CA LEU A 53 -8.81 5.25 -3.21
C LEU A 53 -10.16 4.66 -3.58
N PHE A 54 -10.35 3.37 -3.32
CA PHE A 54 -11.65 2.73 -3.45
C PHE A 54 -12.17 2.27 -2.09
N ARG A 55 -13.50 2.08 -2.01
CA ARG A 55 -14.16 1.61 -0.79
C ARG A 55 -15.05 0.41 -1.11
N VAL A 56 -14.87 -0.68 -0.38
CA VAL A 56 -15.72 -1.88 -0.47
C VAL A 56 -16.26 -2.21 0.91
N ASN A 57 -17.58 -2.27 1.04
CA ASN A 57 -18.28 -2.53 2.32
C ASN A 57 -17.76 -1.64 3.46
N GLY A 58 -17.58 -0.34 3.19
CA GLY A 58 -17.08 0.64 4.16
C GLY A 58 -15.58 0.63 4.42
N ARG A 59 -14.80 -0.28 3.80
CA ARG A 59 -13.35 -0.38 4.00
C ARG A 59 -12.59 0.25 2.84
N LEU A 60 -11.68 1.17 3.14
CA LEU A 60 -10.80 1.80 2.15
C LEU A 60 -9.68 0.84 1.70
N GLY A 61 -9.36 0.92 0.41
CA GLY A 61 -8.23 0.26 -0.25
C GLY A 61 -7.59 1.18 -1.30
N ALA A 62 -6.36 0.87 -1.71
CA ALA A 62 -5.56 1.72 -2.61
C ALA A 62 -5.03 1.02 -3.86
N MET A 63 -5.17 -0.31 -3.98
CA MET A 63 -4.70 -1.05 -5.17
C MET A 63 -5.66 -2.15 -5.58
N VAL A 64 -5.82 -3.16 -4.71
CA VAL A 64 -6.56 -4.37 -5.04
C VAL A 64 -7.34 -4.89 -3.84
N THR A 65 -8.48 -5.49 -4.13
CA THR A 65 -9.25 -6.31 -3.20
C THR A 65 -9.71 -7.56 -3.95
N SER A 66 -9.84 -8.69 -3.25
CA SER A 66 -10.32 -9.93 -3.86
C SER A 66 -11.48 -10.54 -3.06
N ALA A 67 -12.24 -11.40 -3.73
CA ALA A 67 -13.37 -12.14 -3.17
C ALA A 67 -13.41 -13.58 -3.71
N GLY A 68 -14.18 -14.45 -3.06
CA GLY A 68 -14.31 -15.86 -3.47
C GLY A 68 -13.07 -16.70 -3.11
N LEU A 69 -12.66 -17.57 -4.04
CA LEU A 69 -11.61 -18.56 -3.81
C LEU A 69 -10.24 -17.92 -3.51
N ASP A 70 -9.84 -16.90 -4.28
CA ASP A 70 -8.56 -16.19 -4.08
C ASP A 70 -8.47 -15.57 -2.67
N ALA A 71 -9.55 -14.91 -2.24
CA ALA A 71 -9.63 -14.34 -0.90
C ALA A 71 -9.56 -15.41 0.20
N ALA A 72 -10.19 -16.57 -0.03
CA ALA A 72 -10.15 -17.70 0.90
C ALA A 72 -8.73 -18.25 1.06
N ILE A 73 -8.01 -18.45 -0.06
CA ILE A 73 -6.62 -18.93 -0.08
C ILE A 73 -5.70 -17.90 0.59
N THR A 74 -5.80 -16.62 0.23
CA THR A 74 -5.03 -15.55 0.84
C THR A 74 -5.23 -15.50 2.35
N ARG A 75 -6.48 -15.62 2.82
CA ARG A 75 -6.80 -15.67 4.26
C ARG A 75 -6.26 -16.93 4.94
N TRP A 76 -6.19 -18.05 4.25
CA TRP A 76 -5.59 -19.28 4.77
C TRP A 76 -4.07 -19.10 4.92
N MET A 77 -3.36 -18.65 3.89
CA MET A 77 -1.92 -18.39 3.94
C MET A 77 -1.53 -17.38 5.04
N ALA A 78 -2.32 -16.32 5.23
CA ALA A 78 -2.08 -15.32 6.27
C ALA A 78 -2.28 -15.87 7.70
N ARG A 79 -3.01 -16.98 7.87
CA ARG A 79 -3.10 -17.71 9.14
C ARG A 79 -1.94 -18.68 9.32
N SER A 80 -1.56 -19.41 8.26
CA SER A 80 -0.46 -20.38 8.30
C SER A 80 0.91 -19.76 8.53
N ARG A 81 1.09 -18.47 8.24
CA ARG A 81 2.33 -17.72 8.53
C ARG A 81 2.51 -17.28 9.99
N ARG A 82 1.51 -17.52 10.86
CA ARG A 82 1.54 -17.16 12.29
C ARG A 82 1.78 -18.38 13.21
N GLY A 83 2.17 -19.52 12.65
CA GLY A 83 2.61 -20.72 13.37
C GLY A 83 4.09 -20.97 13.13
#